data_AF-A0A6A3BPV5-F1
#
_entry.id   AF-A0A6A3BPV5-F1
#
_cell.length_a   1.000
_cell.length_b   1.000
_cell.length_c   1.000
_cell.angle_alpha   90.00
_cell.angle_beta   90.00
_cell.angle_gamma   90.00
#
_symmetry.space_group_name_H-M   'P 1'
#
loop_
_entity.id
_entity.type
_entity.pdbx_description
1 polymer ?
#
loop_
_entity_poly.entity_id
_entity_poly.type
_entity_poly.pdbx_seq_one_letter_code
_entity_poly.pdbx_strand_id
1 'polypeptide(L)'
;MSFPMLFAAISNKIHRTDMKQVSNHYESFSVKKITHDDFVKKLRLVVRDYLLRSTITSLQRKIPSRHELEVAIQNMKDPKSL
;
A
#
# COMPACT_ATOMS: atom_id res chain seq x y z
N MET A 1 4.82 2.26 1.21
CA MET A 1 4.06 1.54 0.16
C MET A 1 3.55 2.54 -0.85
N SER A 2 3.64 2.23 -2.15
CA SER A 2 3.17 3.10 -3.24
C SER A 2 1.69 2.88 -3.55
N PHE A 3 1.02 3.87 -4.16
CA PHE A 3 -0.38 3.74 -4.57
C PHE A 3 -0.63 2.59 -5.58
N PRO A 4 0.20 2.37 -6.62
CA PRO A 4 0.02 1.23 -7.52
C PRO A 4 0.03 -0.12 -6.80
N MET A 5 0.93 -0.32 -5.84
CA MET A 5 0.98 -1.54 -5.04
C MET A 5 -0.26 -1.72 -4.17
N LEU A 6 -0.72 -0.62 -3.56
CA LEU A 6 -1.95 -0.62 -2.77
C LEU A 6 -3.18 -0.97 -3.63
N PHE A 7 -3.28 -0.40 -4.84
CA PHE A 7 -4.38 -0.68 -5.77
C PHE A 7 -4.39 -2.13 -6.24
N ALA A 8 -3.22 -2.70 -6.56
CA ALA A 8 -3.11 -4.11 -6.92
C ALA A 8 -3.59 -5.04 -5.80
N ALA A 9 -3.36 -4.66 -4.53
CA ALA A 9 -3.82 -5.43 -3.38
C ALA A 9 -5.32 -5.27 -3.08
N ILE A 10 -5.93 -4.15 -3.50
CA ILE A 10 -7.36 -3.85 -3.31
C ILE A 10 -8.21 -4.35 -4.47
N SER A 11 -7.67 -4.43 -5.70
CA SER A 11 -8.44 -4.75 -6.91
C SER A 11 -9.20 -6.07 -6.85
N ASN A 12 -8.67 -7.05 -6.10
CA ASN A 12 -9.31 -8.36 -5.89
C ASN A 12 -10.31 -8.39 -4.72
N LYS A 13 -10.46 -7.27 -3.99
CA LYS A 13 -11.26 -7.16 -2.76
C LYS A 13 -12.46 -6.21 -2.89
N ILE A 14 -12.62 -5.56 -4.04
CA ILE A 14 -13.72 -4.63 -4.32
C ILE A 14 -14.33 -4.93 -5.69
N HIS A 15 -15.53 -4.40 -5.96
CA HIS A 15 -16.17 -4.54 -7.26
C HIS A 15 -15.40 -3.74 -8.34
N ARG A 16 -15.49 -4.20 -9.59
CA ARG A 16 -14.85 -3.52 -10.74
C ARG A 16 -15.28 -2.06 -10.89
N THR A 17 -16.55 -1.75 -10.59
CA THR A 17 -17.09 -0.39 -10.63
C THR A 17 -16.39 0.52 -9.63
N ASP A 18 -16.16 0.04 -8.41
CA ASP A 18 -15.46 0.78 -7.37
C ASP A 18 -13.98 0.95 -7.74
N MET A 19 -13.36 -0.09 -8.29
CA MET A 19 -11.98 0.00 -8.77
C MET A 19 -11.83 1.03 -9.90
N LYS A 20 -12.82 1.14 -10.80
CA LYS A 20 -12.85 2.18 -11.84
C LYS A 20 -12.92 3.58 -11.23
N GLN A 21 -13.71 3.78 -10.17
CA GLN A 21 -13.76 5.07 -9.46
C GLN A 21 -12.40 5.42 -8.82
N VAL A 22 -11.74 4.44 -8.18
CA VAL A 22 -10.39 4.62 -7.62
C VAL A 22 -9.40 5.07 -8.71
N SER A 23 -9.42 4.41 -9.87
CA SER A 23 -8.55 4.77 -11.01
C SER A 23 -8.80 6.21 -11.50
N ASN A 24 -10.07 6.62 -11.65
CA ASN A 24 -10.42 7.97 -12.08
C ASN A 24 -9.97 9.04 -11.08
N HIS A 25 -10.10 8.76 -9.77
CA HIS A 25 -9.61 9.65 -8.72
C HIS A 25 -8.08 9.75 -8.73
N TYR A 26 -7.39 8.63 -8.94
CA TYR A 26 -5.93 8.61 -9.03
C TYR A 26 -5.41 9.35 -10.26
N GLU A 27 -6.07 9.21 -11.41
CA GLU A 27 -5.75 9.99 -12.60
C GLU A 27 -5.93 11.50 -12.33
N SER A 28 -7.03 11.88 -11.70
CA SER A 28 -7.25 13.29 -11.31
C SER A 28 -6.15 13.80 -10.36
N PHE A 29 -5.68 12.96 -9.44
CA PHE A 29 -4.57 13.29 -8.55
C PHE A 29 -3.23 13.38 -9.30
N SER A 30 -2.95 12.46 -10.22
CA SER A 30 -1.69 12.43 -10.98
C SER A 30 -1.53 13.66 -11.89
N VAL A 31 -2.64 14.16 -12.45
CA VAL A 31 -2.67 15.40 -13.22
C VAL A 31 -2.86 16.66 -12.35
N LYS A 32 -2.71 16.55 -11.02
CA LYS A 32 -2.81 17.64 -10.04
C LYS A 32 -4.15 18.40 -10.02
N LYS A 33 -5.24 17.77 -10.50
CA LYS A 33 -6.61 18.35 -10.44
C LYS A 33 -7.21 18.31 -9.03
N ILE A 34 -6.72 17.41 -8.18
CA ILE A 34 -7.16 17.30 -6.78
C ILE A 34 -5.94 17.23 -5.86
N THR A 35 -6.10 17.69 -4.62
CA THR A 35 -5.04 17.63 -3.61
C THR A 35 -4.82 16.18 -3.13
N HIS A 36 -3.68 15.96 -2.47
CA HIS A 36 -3.40 14.68 -1.81
C HIS A 36 -4.50 14.32 -0.80
N ASP A 37 -4.96 15.29 0.01
CA ASP A 37 -5.96 15.05 1.04
C ASP A 37 -7.33 14.75 0.44
N ASP A 38 -7.71 15.42 -0.65
CA ASP A 38 -8.95 15.13 -1.37
C ASP A 38 -8.91 13.73 -1.98
N PHE A 39 -7.78 13.37 -2.56
CA PHE A 39 -7.58 12.02 -3.09
C PHE A 39 -7.71 10.97 -2.00
N VAL A 40 -7.05 11.15 -0.84
CA VAL A 40 -7.13 10.22 0.29
C VAL A 40 -8.56 10.12 0.83
N LYS A 41 -9.29 11.24 0.97
CA LYS A 41 -10.70 11.24 1.38
C LYS A 41 -11.56 10.42 0.41
N LYS A 42 -11.44 10.68 -0.90
CA LYS A 42 -12.19 9.93 -1.94
C LYS A 42 -11.84 8.44 -1.95
N LEU A 43 -10.56 8.10 -1.79
CA LEU A 43 -10.09 6.72 -1.70
C LEU A 43 -10.73 5.99 -0.50
N ARG A 44 -10.74 6.63 0.68
CA ARG A 44 -11.39 6.09 1.88
C ARG A 44 -12.90 5.93 1.69
N LEU A 45 -13.52 6.84 0.95
CA LEU A 45 -14.95 6.74 0.65
C LEU A 45 -15.26 5.51 -0.20
N VAL A 46 -14.48 5.23 -1.24
CA VAL A 46 -14.72 4.09 -2.14
C VAL A 46 -14.30 2.75 -1.51
N VAL A 47 -13.07 2.67 -0.99
CA VAL A 47 -12.49 1.42 -0.49
C VAL A 47 -12.98 1.06 0.91
N ARG A 48 -13.41 2.06 1.70
CA ARG A 48 -13.71 1.99 3.14
C ARG A 48 -12.45 1.80 4.00
N ASP A 49 -12.46 2.41 5.18
CA ASP A 49 -11.30 2.47 6.06
C ASP A 49 -10.82 1.11 6.58
N TYR A 50 -11.75 0.20 6.87
CA TYR A 50 -11.42 -1.15 7.34
C TYR A 50 -10.56 -1.90 6.32
N LEU A 51 -11.00 -1.91 5.06
CA LEU A 51 -10.30 -2.60 3.98
C LEU A 51 -8.96 -1.93 3.66
N LEU A 52 -8.92 -0.61 3.69
CA LEU A 52 -7.71 0.16 3.48
C LEU A 52 -6.67 -0.14 4.57
N ARG A 53 -7.03 -0.05 5.85
CA ARG A 53 -6.15 -0.37 6.99
C ARG A 53 -5.67 -1.82 6.95
N SER A 54 -6.58 -2.77 6.76
CA SER A 54 -6.23 -4.20 6.67
C SER A 54 -5.24 -4.48 5.55
N THR A 55 -5.43 -3.87 4.38
CA THR A 55 -4.53 -4.04 3.24
C THR A 55 -3.17 -3.39 3.49
N ILE A 56 -3.14 -2.19 4.06
CA ILE A 56 -1.92 -1.50 4.47
C ILE A 56 -1.11 -2.35 5.44
N THR A 57 -1.75 -2.84 6.51
CA THR A 57 -1.11 -3.69 7.52
C THR A 57 -0.58 -4.98 6.88
N SER A 58 -1.36 -5.61 6.01
CA SER A 58 -0.93 -6.82 5.30
C SER A 58 0.27 -6.57 4.37
N LEU A 59 0.34 -5.41 3.71
CA LEU A 59 1.45 -5.05 2.83
C LEU A 59 2.71 -4.69 3.63
N GLN A 60 2.55 -4.00 4.75
CA GLN A 60 3.67 -3.60 5.61
C GLN A 60 4.28 -4.79 6.37
N ARG A 61 3.48 -5.78 6.80
CA ARG A 61 3.98 -7.00 7.44
C ARG A 61 4.87 -7.88 6.54
N LYS A 62 4.75 -7.73 5.21
CA LYS A 62 5.56 -8.48 4.23
C LYS A 62 6.89 -7.78 3.89
N ILE A 63 7.10 -6.56 4.36
CA ILE A 63 8.32 -5.81 4.10
C ILE A 63 9.10 -5.85 5.41
N PRO A 64 10.14 -6.70 5.55
CA PRO A 64 11.05 -6.58 6.68
C PRO A 64 11.56 -5.13 6.70
N SER A 65 11.54 -4.53 7.87
CA SER A 65 12.13 -3.21 8.05
C SER A 65 13.58 -3.25 7.55
N ARG A 66 14.09 -2.12 7.05
CA ARG A 66 15.48 -2.03 6.63
C ARG A 66 16.45 -2.52 7.73
N HIS A 67 16.10 -2.27 8.99
CA HIS A 67 16.84 -2.76 10.14
C HIS A 67 16.82 -4.29 10.26
N GLU A 68 15.66 -4.93 10.13
CA GLU A 68 15.55 -6.41 10.12
C GLU A 68 16.31 -7.03 8.95
N LEU A 69 16.34 -6.36 7.79
CA LEU A 69 17.13 -6.79 6.63
C LEU A 69 18.63 -6.68 6.90
N GLU A 70 19.10 -5.55 7.47
CA GLU A 70 20.50 -5.36 7.83
C GLU A 70 20.97 -6.36 8.90
N VAL A 71 20.14 -6.64 9.91
CA VAL A 71 20.41 -7.67 10.94
C VAL A 71 20.46 -9.06 10.32
N ALA A 72 19.53 -9.41 9.42
CA ALA A 72 19.54 -10.70 8.74
C ALA A 72 20.79 -10.88 7.86
N ILE A 73 21.22 -9.84 7.14
CA ILE A 73 22.44 -9.85 6.32
C ILE A 73 23.69 -10.01 7.21
N GLN A 74 23.74 -9.34 8.36
CA GLN A 74 24.86 -9.47 9.31
C GLN A 74 24.94 -10.88 9.89
N ASN A 75 23.80 -11.47 10.28
CA ASN A 75 23.72 -12.83 10.84
C ASN A 75 24.10 -13.91 9.81
N MET A 76 23.90 -13.66 8.51
CA MET A 76 24.35 -14.57 7.45
C MET A 76 25.85 -14.47 7.16
N LYS A 77 26.53 -13.43 7.65
CA LYS A 77 27.96 -13.17 7.40
C LYS A 77 28.90 -13.74 8.46
N ASP A 78 28.38 -14.13 9.63
CA ASP A 78 29.14 -14.74 10.72
C ASP A 78 28.58 -16.12 11.12
N PRO A 79 29.02 -17.21 10.47
CA PRO A 79 28.57 -18.57 10.81
C PRO A 79 29.20 -19.15 12.09
N LYS A 80 29.98 -18.38 12.86
CA LYS A 80 30.73 -18.87 14.01
C LYS A 80 30.53 -18.02 15.26
N SER A 81 29.38 -18.20 15.90
CA SER A 81 29.29 -18.00 17.35
C SER A 81 28.27 -18.98 17.93
N LEU A 82 28.75 -20.19 18.19
CA LEU A 82 28.28 -21.10 19.24
C LEU A 82 29.38 -21.17 20.28
#